data_AF-A0A443S6Q3-F1
#
_entry.id   AF-A0A443S6Q3-F1
#
_cell.length_a   1.000
_cell.length_b   1.000
_cell.length_c   1.000
_cell.angle_alpha   90.00
_cell.angle_beta   90.00
_cell.angle_gamma   90.00
#
_symmetry.space_group_name_H-M   'P 1'
#
loop_
_entity.id
_entity.type
_entity.pdbx_description
1 polymer ?
#
loop_
_entity_poly.entity_id
_entity_poly.type
_entity_poly.pdbx_seq_one_letter_code
_entity_poly.pdbx_strand_id
1 'polypeptide(L)'
;MIIPDKIQRLFDMQVQSNETLTFLASSFEQLKEERKKYAVKQKDVLNSLLNSVSTDKVNNNDGLTEFEVVSQCATVFVAATEPTSTLLQFMLYVLATNTEIQQKLFEEVSDYMNNGGNLKTVDELPYLEAVVNEVMRRYSPTVHFGRVCNEDCVIGDNIK
;
A
#
# COMPACT_ATOMS: atom_id res chain seq x y z
N MET A 1 9.14 -2.50 -8.28
CA MET A 1 8.56 -2.52 -9.64
C MET A 1 9.30 -1.50 -10.46
N ILE A 2 10.14 -1.91 -11.41
CA ILE A 2 10.88 -0.97 -12.26
C ILE A 2 10.27 -1.09 -13.66
N ILE A 3 9.39 -0.15 -14.00
CA ILE A 3 8.92 -0.01 -15.38
C ILE A 3 10.12 0.49 -16.20
N PRO A 4 10.48 -0.13 -17.33
CA PRO A 4 11.61 0.34 -18.13
C PRO A 4 11.44 1.81 -18.54
N ASP A 5 12.50 2.62 -18.43
CA ASP A 5 12.49 4.08 -18.73
C ASP A 5 11.89 4.43 -20.10
N LYS A 6 12.07 3.55 -21.10
CA LYS A 6 11.48 3.72 -22.44
C LYS A 6 9.95 3.71 -22.40
N ILE A 7 9.36 2.84 -21.59
CA ILE A 7 7.90 2.73 -21.43
C ILE A 7 7.39 3.92 -20.62
N GLN A 8 8.11 4.31 -19.56
CA GLN A 8 7.75 5.50 -18.77
C GLN A 8 7.67 6.76 -19.65
N ARG A 9 8.68 6.98 -20.52
CA ARG A 9 8.70 8.12 -21.45
C ARG A 9 7.67 8.02 -22.57
N LEU A 10 7.38 6.81 -23.04
CA LEU A 10 6.40 6.60 -24.12
C LEU A 10 4.96 6.93 -23.68
N PHE A 11 4.65 6.68 -22.40
CA PHE A 11 3.32 6.89 -21.81
C PHE A 11 3.24 8.10 -20.88
N ASP A 12 4.28 8.94 -20.85
CA ASP A 12 4.41 10.09 -19.94
C ASP A 12 4.09 9.74 -18.47
N MET A 13 4.54 8.54 -18.06
CA MET A 13 4.33 8.08 -16.69
C MET A 13 5.29 8.82 -15.78
N GLN A 14 4.75 9.66 -14.90
CA GLN A 14 5.52 10.27 -13.82
C GLN A 14 5.85 9.21 -12.78
N VAL A 15 7.02 8.59 -12.90
CA VAL A 15 7.55 7.75 -11.82
C VAL A 15 8.12 8.68 -10.76
N GLN A 16 7.63 8.50 -9.54
CA GLN A 16 7.90 9.29 -8.33
C GLN A 16 9.27 9.97 -8.34
N SER A 17 9.30 11.29 -8.10
CA SER A 17 10.54 12.06 -8.19
C SER A 17 11.55 11.59 -7.13
N ASN A 18 12.83 11.58 -7.52
CA ASN A 18 13.91 11.28 -6.58
C ASN A 18 13.93 12.27 -5.39
N GLU A 19 13.45 13.50 -5.60
CA GLU A 19 13.29 14.49 -4.53
C GLU A 19 12.26 14.04 -3.48
N THR A 20 11.10 13.54 -3.93
CA THR A 20 10.04 13.02 -3.04
C THR A 20 10.54 11.83 -2.23
N LEU A 21 11.25 10.88 -2.86
CA LEU A 21 11.81 9.72 -2.16
C LEU A 21 12.89 10.14 -1.16
N THR A 22 13.73 11.10 -1.51
CA THR A 22 14.77 11.66 -0.61
C THR A 22 14.14 12.38 0.57
N PHE A 23 13.10 13.18 0.34
CA PHE A 23 12.33 13.85 1.38
C PHE A 23 11.71 12.85 2.36
N LEU A 24 11.04 11.81 1.84
CA LEU A 24 10.45 10.76 2.67
C LEU A 24 11.51 10.02 3.49
N ALA A 25 12.63 9.62 2.86
CA ALA A 25 13.73 8.97 3.56
C ALA A 25 14.28 9.85 4.69
N SER A 26 14.50 11.15 4.43
CA SER A 26 14.98 12.09 5.45
C SER A 26 13.99 12.27 6.61
N SER A 27 12.69 12.23 6.32
CA SER A 27 11.63 12.32 7.34
C SER A 27 11.59 11.07 8.22
N PHE A 28 11.73 9.89 7.63
CA PHE A 28 11.80 8.63 8.38
C PHE A 28 13.09 8.49 9.19
N GLU A 29 14.21 9.02 8.70
CA GLU A 29 15.45 9.13 9.48
C GLU A 29 15.26 10.02 10.71
N GLN A 30 14.66 11.21 10.56
CA GLN A 30 14.35 12.10 11.68
C GLN A 30 13.44 11.41 12.70
N LEU A 31 12.37 10.75 12.24
CA LEU A 31 11.43 10.02 13.10
C LEU A 31 12.12 8.87 13.86
N LYS A 32 13.05 8.15 13.22
CA LYS A 32 13.86 7.10 13.87
C LYS A 32 14.69 7.68 15.01
N GLU A 33 15.38 8.79 14.77
CA GLU A 33 16.23 9.44 15.78
C GLU A 33 15.43 10.01 16.96
N GLU A 34 14.27 10.61 16.68
CA GLU A 34 13.34 11.04 17.74
C GLU A 34 12.88 9.87 18.61
N ARG A 35 12.53 8.73 18.01
CA ARG A 35 12.09 7.54 18.76
C ARG A 35 13.20 6.97 19.63
N LYS A 36 14.46 6.95 19.14
CA LYS A 36 15.63 6.57 19.95
C LYS A 36 15.79 7.50 21.15
N LYS A 37 15.66 8.82 20.95
CA LYS A 37 15.82 9.84 21.99
C LYS A 37 14.76 9.77 23.08
N TYR A 38 13.49 9.56 22.71
CA TYR A 38 12.36 9.59 23.64
C TYR A 38 11.88 8.20 24.11
N ALA A 39 12.57 7.12 23.70
CA ALA A 39 12.22 5.73 24.02
C ALA A 39 10.74 5.39 23.75
N VAL A 40 10.18 5.94 22.67
CA VAL A 40 8.76 5.78 22.34
C VAL A 40 8.48 4.38 21.81
N LYS A 41 7.79 3.56 22.61
CA LYS A 41 7.32 2.23 22.21
C LYS A 41 5.92 2.31 21.62
N GLN A 42 5.84 2.58 20.33
CA GLN A 42 4.59 2.53 19.55
C GLN A 42 4.45 1.20 18.81
N LYS A 43 3.24 0.67 18.66
CA LYS A 43 2.99 -0.53 17.85
C LYS A 43 2.69 -0.10 16.41
N ASP A 44 3.72 -0.03 15.58
CA ASP A 44 3.60 0.35 14.16
C ASP A 44 4.67 -0.33 13.29
N VAL A 45 4.55 -0.11 11.97
CA VAL A 45 5.43 -0.71 10.95
C VAL A 45 6.89 -0.32 11.17
N LEU A 46 7.18 0.95 11.50
CA LEU A 46 8.56 1.39 11.73
C LEU A 46 9.19 0.66 12.93
N ASN A 47 8.46 0.51 14.03
CA ASN A 47 8.98 -0.23 15.18
C ASN A 47 9.08 -1.74 14.91
N SER A 48 8.17 -2.31 14.12
CA SER A 48 8.31 -3.69 13.64
C SER A 48 9.58 -3.88 12.81
N LEU A 49 9.89 -2.95 11.91
CA LEU A 49 11.10 -2.99 11.08
C LEU A 49 12.38 -2.73 11.89
N LEU A 50 12.35 -1.80 12.85
CA LEU A 50 13.48 -1.55 13.76
C LEU A 50 13.81 -2.77 14.62
N ASN A 51 12.81 -3.53 15.05
CA ASN A 51 13.02 -4.78 15.79
C ASN A 51 13.60 -5.91 14.93
N SER A 52 13.54 -5.78 13.60
CA SER A 52 14.16 -6.73 12.66
C SER A 52 15.59 -6.33 12.24
N VAL A 53 16.14 -5.26 12.81
CA VAL A 53 17.53 -4.86 12.57
C VAL A 53 18.48 -5.86 13.21
N SER A 54 19.48 -6.32 12.45
CA SER A 54 20.50 -7.27 12.93
C SER A 54 21.23 -6.75 14.17
N THR A 55 21.12 -7.45 15.30
CA THR A 55 21.83 -7.08 16.55
C THR A 55 23.21 -7.73 16.68
N ASP A 56 23.48 -8.80 15.93
CA ASP A 56 24.70 -9.60 16.06
C ASP A 56 25.62 -9.47 14.83
N LYS A 57 26.83 -8.93 15.02
CA LYS A 57 27.88 -8.84 13.99
C LYS A 57 28.66 -10.15 13.76
N VAL A 58 28.32 -11.22 14.48
CA VAL A 58 29.17 -12.43 14.61
C VAL A 58 28.64 -13.63 13.82
N ASN A 59 27.34 -13.68 13.50
CA ASN A 59 26.76 -14.72 12.65
C ASN A 59 25.95 -14.07 11.52
N ASN A 60 26.28 -14.45 10.29
CA ASN A 60 25.83 -13.86 9.03
C ASN A 60 24.32 -13.55 8.94
N ASN A 61 24.01 -12.26 8.71
CA ASN A 61 23.18 -11.72 7.61
C ASN A 61 21.65 -11.84 7.56
N ASP A 62 20.93 -12.18 8.64
CA ASP A 62 19.47 -12.39 8.53
C ASP A 62 18.55 -11.18 8.89
N GLY A 63 19.10 -10.03 9.31
CA GLY A 63 18.30 -8.85 9.69
C GLY A 63 18.57 -7.60 8.85
N LEU A 64 17.61 -6.68 8.81
CA LEU A 64 17.66 -5.46 8.00
C LEU A 64 18.76 -4.50 8.48
N THR A 65 19.38 -3.78 7.55
CA THR A 65 20.18 -2.60 7.84
C THR A 65 19.29 -1.41 8.18
N GLU A 66 19.81 -0.41 8.91
CA GLU A 66 19.03 0.81 9.20
C GLU A 66 18.58 1.54 7.92
N PHE A 67 19.43 1.53 6.87
CA PHE A 67 19.10 2.11 5.58
C PHE A 67 17.93 1.37 4.91
N GLU A 68 17.94 0.04 4.94
CA GLU A 68 16.84 -0.77 4.42
C GLU A 68 15.54 -0.52 5.19
N VAL A 69 15.59 -0.39 6.52
CA VAL A 69 14.41 -0.05 7.31
C VAL A 69 13.77 1.26 6.84
N VAL A 70 14.57 2.33 6.71
CA VAL A 70 14.07 3.63 6.25
C VAL A 70 13.56 3.56 4.81
N SER A 71 14.28 2.86 3.92
CA SER A 71 13.88 2.66 2.53
C SER A 71 12.56 1.90 2.41
N GLN A 72 12.36 0.86 3.24
CA GLN A 72 11.10 0.10 3.28
C GLN A 72 9.95 0.95 3.82
N CYS A 73 10.18 1.77 4.85
CA CYS A 73 9.16 2.71 5.33
C CYS A 73 8.71 3.70 4.23
N ALA A 74 9.66 4.27 3.49
CA ALA A 74 9.35 5.17 2.37
C ALA A 74 8.59 4.43 1.25
N THR A 75 9.00 3.19 0.95
CA THR A 75 8.34 2.35 -0.06
C THR A 75 6.90 2.03 0.31
N VAL A 76 6.65 1.59 1.56
CA VAL A 76 5.30 1.29 2.07
C VAL A 76 4.42 2.53 2.02
N PHE A 77 4.96 3.69 2.41
CA PHE A 77 4.22 4.95 2.36
C PHE A 77 3.74 5.27 0.94
N VAL A 78 4.66 5.30 -0.02
CA VAL A 78 4.32 5.59 -1.43
C VAL A 78 3.33 4.56 -1.99
N ALA A 79 3.59 3.28 -1.75
CA ALA A 79 2.76 2.19 -2.26
C ALA A 79 1.35 2.18 -1.66
N ALA A 80 1.15 2.67 -0.43
CA ALA A 80 -0.15 2.69 0.22
C ALA A 80 -0.94 3.97 -0.04
N THR A 81 -0.29 5.13 -0.17
CA THR A 81 -0.98 6.43 -0.20
C THR A 81 -1.76 6.64 -1.49
N GLU A 82 -1.08 6.61 -2.64
CA GLU A 82 -1.69 6.98 -3.92
C GLU A 82 -2.78 5.98 -4.37
N PRO A 83 -2.57 4.64 -4.28
CA PRO A 83 -3.61 3.68 -4.64
C PRO A 83 -4.84 3.77 -3.74
N THR A 84 -4.66 3.93 -2.43
CA THR A 84 -5.79 4.03 -1.48
C THR A 84 -6.57 5.32 -1.68
N SER A 85 -5.89 6.45 -1.89
CA SER A 85 -6.55 7.73 -2.19
C SER A 85 -7.41 7.63 -3.46
N THR A 86 -6.86 7.02 -4.51
CA THR A 86 -7.57 6.81 -5.78
C THR A 86 -8.78 5.89 -5.61
N LEU A 87 -8.64 4.79 -4.86
CA LEU A 87 -9.74 3.89 -4.55
C LEU A 87 -10.87 4.61 -3.82
N LEU A 88 -10.56 5.37 -2.78
CA LEU A 88 -11.54 6.13 -2.01
C LEU A 88 -12.24 7.19 -2.86
N GLN A 89 -11.50 7.89 -3.72
CA GLN A 89 -12.08 8.85 -4.66
C GLN A 89 -13.13 8.20 -5.57
N PHE A 90 -12.82 7.06 -6.19
CA PHE A 90 -13.77 6.36 -7.04
C PHE A 90 -14.92 5.74 -6.27
N MET A 91 -14.68 5.24 -5.05
CA MET A 91 -15.73 4.73 -4.18
C MET A 91 -16.74 5.83 -3.85
N LEU A 92 -16.27 7.02 -3.45
CA LEU A 92 -17.14 8.17 -3.19
C LEU A 92 -17.93 8.59 -4.43
N TYR A 93 -17.29 8.60 -5.60
CA TYR A 93 -17.97 8.88 -6.86
C TYR A 93 -19.08 7.86 -7.17
N VAL A 94 -18.80 6.57 -7.04
CA VAL A 94 -19.79 5.50 -7.26
C VAL A 94 -20.95 5.62 -6.29
N LEU A 95 -20.68 5.85 -5.00
CA LEU A 95 -21.73 5.99 -3.99
C LEU A 95 -22.59 7.24 -4.24
N ALA A 96 -21.97 8.37 -4.57
CA ALA A 96 -22.70 9.62 -4.84
C ALA A 96 -23.60 9.53 -6.09
N THR A 97 -23.23 8.69 -7.06
CA THR A 97 -24.02 8.49 -8.30
C THR A 97 -25.02 7.33 -8.21
N ASN A 98 -24.98 6.53 -7.13
CA ASN A 98 -25.85 5.38 -6.91
C ASN A 98 -26.41 5.42 -5.49
N THR A 99 -27.40 6.28 -5.27
CA THR A 99 -27.99 6.54 -3.94
C THR A 99 -28.58 5.31 -3.27
N GLU A 100 -29.14 4.37 -4.04
CA GLU A 100 -29.66 3.09 -3.51
C GLU A 100 -28.54 2.22 -2.93
N ILE A 101 -27.39 2.15 -3.60
CA ILE A 101 -26.21 1.40 -3.14
C ILE A 101 -25.65 2.07 -1.88
N GLN A 102 -25.56 3.41 -1.89
CA GLN A 102 -25.12 4.19 -0.75
C GLN A 102 -25.99 3.97 0.49
N GLN A 103 -27.32 4.02 0.32
CA GLN A 103 -28.26 3.83 1.41
C GLN A 103 -28.13 2.42 2.02
N LYS A 104 -28.06 1.38 1.17
CA LYS A 104 -27.88 0.00 1.63
C LYS A 104 -26.56 -0.22 2.37
N LEU A 105 -25.47 0.40 1.90
CA LEU A 105 -24.18 0.34 2.60
C LEU A 105 -24.24 1.07 3.94
N PHE A 106 -24.89 2.23 3.97
CA PHE A 106 -25.07 3.00 5.19
C PHE A 106 -25.88 2.23 6.24
N GLU A 107 -26.92 1.50 5.83
CA GLU A 107 -27.70 0.63 6.71
C GLU A 107 -26.85 -0.49 7.32
N GLU A 108 -26.10 -1.24 6.51
CA GLU A 108 -25.21 -2.30 7.02
C GLU A 108 -24.19 -1.76 8.03
N VAL A 109 -23.51 -0.66 7.69
CA VAL A 109 -22.50 -0.05 8.56
C VAL A 109 -23.13 0.52 9.84
N SER A 110 -24.30 1.16 9.73
CA SER A 110 -25.00 1.74 10.89
C SER A 110 -25.49 0.65 11.84
N ASP A 111 -26.11 -0.40 11.32
CA ASP A 111 -26.57 -1.54 12.12
C ASP A 111 -25.39 -2.22 12.83
N TYR A 112 -24.28 -2.42 12.13
CA TYR A 112 -23.07 -2.97 12.71
C TYR A 112 -22.54 -2.10 13.87
N MET A 113 -22.42 -0.79 13.65
CA MET A 113 -21.92 0.14 14.68
C MET A 113 -22.88 0.24 15.89
N ASN A 114 -24.19 0.23 15.65
CA ASN A 114 -25.21 0.27 16.71
C ASN A 114 -25.20 -1.00 17.58
N ASN A 115 -24.77 -2.14 17.02
CA ASN A 115 -24.65 -3.41 17.73
C ASN A 115 -23.29 -3.61 18.41
N GLY A 116 -22.53 -2.52 18.63
CA GLY A 116 -21.22 -2.57 19.30
C GLY A 116 -20.07 -2.90 18.36
N GLY A 117 -20.26 -2.70 17.05
CA GLY A 117 -19.22 -2.87 16.03
C GLY A 117 -17.96 -2.06 16.33
N ASN A 118 -16.83 -2.60 15.87
CA ASN A 118 -15.51 -2.01 16.02
C ASN A 118 -14.88 -1.77 14.65
N LEU A 119 -14.16 -0.66 14.50
CA LEU A 119 -13.36 -0.38 13.30
C LEU A 119 -12.32 -1.48 12.99
N LYS A 120 -11.89 -2.25 13.99
CA LYS A 120 -10.95 -3.36 13.81
C LYS A 120 -11.52 -4.58 13.10
N THR A 121 -12.84 -4.67 13.02
CA THR A 121 -13.58 -5.80 12.44
C THR A 121 -14.58 -5.31 11.38
N VAL A 122 -14.39 -4.07 10.89
CA VAL A 122 -15.25 -3.46 9.86
C VAL A 122 -15.07 -4.11 8.49
N ASP A 123 -13.92 -4.75 8.28
CA ASP A 123 -13.57 -5.54 7.10
C ASP A 123 -14.35 -6.86 7.03
N GLU A 124 -15.07 -7.25 8.08
CA GLU A 124 -15.95 -8.42 8.11
C GLU A 124 -17.35 -8.12 7.52
N LEU A 125 -17.63 -6.87 7.15
CA LEU A 125 -18.91 -6.45 6.59
C LEU A 125 -19.03 -6.87 5.11
N PRO A 126 -19.94 -7.82 4.79
CA PRO A 126 -19.96 -8.44 3.47
C PRO A 126 -20.38 -7.47 2.36
N TYR A 127 -21.29 -6.53 2.61
CA TYR A 127 -21.71 -5.57 1.59
C TYR A 127 -20.67 -4.45 1.41
N LEU A 128 -20.03 -3.99 2.48
CA LEU A 128 -18.86 -3.10 2.37
C LEU A 128 -17.75 -3.74 1.52
N GLU A 129 -17.39 -5.00 1.79
CA GLU A 129 -16.39 -5.74 1.00
C GLU A 129 -16.81 -5.83 -0.47
N ALA A 130 -18.07 -6.15 -0.74
CA ALA A 130 -18.61 -6.20 -2.10
C ALA A 130 -18.51 -4.85 -2.82
N VAL A 131 -18.81 -3.74 -2.14
CA VAL A 131 -18.69 -2.39 -2.71
C VAL A 131 -17.23 -2.06 -3.03
N VAL A 132 -16.30 -2.33 -2.11
CA VAL A 132 -14.87 -2.10 -2.33
C VAL A 132 -14.36 -2.92 -3.53
N ASN A 133 -14.74 -4.20 -3.61
CA ASN A 133 -14.39 -5.08 -4.72
C ASN A 133 -14.98 -4.60 -6.05
N GLU A 134 -16.22 -4.12 -6.09
CA GLU A 134 -16.84 -3.63 -7.32
C GLU A 134 -16.17 -2.32 -7.80
N VAL A 135 -15.79 -1.44 -6.88
CA VAL A 135 -14.99 -0.25 -7.20
C VAL A 135 -13.64 -0.64 -7.76
N MET A 136 -12.91 -1.58 -7.13
CA MET A 136 -11.63 -2.07 -7.66
C MET A 136 -11.77 -2.76 -9.02
N ARG A 137 -12.86 -3.50 -9.25
CA ARG A 137 -13.15 -4.15 -10.53
C ARG A 137 -13.32 -3.15 -11.66
N ARG A 138 -13.95 -2.00 -11.39
CA ARG A 138 -14.25 -0.97 -12.39
C ARG A 138 -13.16 0.09 -12.52
N TYR A 139 -12.55 0.47 -11.42
CA TYR A 139 -11.58 1.56 -11.29
C TYR A 139 -10.35 1.11 -10.49
N SER A 140 -9.68 0.06 -10.96
CA SER A 140 -8.45 -0.42 -10.30
C SER A 140 -7.40 0.70 -10.24
N PRO A 141 -6.92 1.09 -9.04
CA PRO A 141 -5.86 2.10 -8.92
C PRO A 141 -4.55 1.65 -9.56
N THR A 142 -4.28 0.34 -9.58
CA THR A 142 -3.10 -0.24 -10.22
C THR A 142 -3.53 -0.97 -11.48
N VAL A 143 -3.18 -0.40 -12.64
CA VAL A 143 -3.64 -0.90 -13.95
C VAL A 143 -2.66 -1.86 -14.64
N HIS A 144 -1.41 -1.96 -14.16
CA HIS A 144 -0.39 -2.72 -14.86
C HIS A 144 0.59 -3.41 -13.91
N PHE A 145 0.87 -4.68 -14.17
CA PHE A 145 1.99 -5.42 -13.59
C PHE A 145 2.79 -6.06 -14.72
N GLY A 146 4.06 -5.67 -14.85
CA GLY A 146 4.96 -6.28 -15.82
C GLY A 146 5.46 -7.66 -15.35
N ARG A 147 5.79 -8.52 -16.31
CA ARG A 147 6.56 -9.75 -16.13
C ARG A 147 7.66 -9.80 -17.18
N VAL A 148 8.79 -10.40 -16.85
CA VAL A 148 9.89 -10.68 -17.77
C VAL A 148 10.13 -12.18 -17.74
N CYS A 149 10.17 -12.83 -18.91
CA CYS A 149 10.53 -14.24 -19.01
C CYS A 149 12.03 -14.39 -18.75
N ASN A 150 12.37 -15.13 -17.69
CA ASN A 150 13.77 -15.45 -17.39
C ASN A 150 14.27 -16.64 -18.23
N GLU A 151 13.36 -17.47 -18.73
CA GLU A 151 13.60 -18.63 -19.58
C GLU A 151 12.46 -18.77 -20.59
N ASP A 152 12.72 -19.48 -21.69
CA ASP A 152 11.72 -19.75 -22.73
C ASP A 152 10.52 -20.49 -22.11
N CYS A 153 9.31 -19.97 -22.31
CA CYS A 153 8.09 -20.59 -21.85
C CYS A 153 6.99 -20.51 -22.91
N VAL A 154 6.08 -21.48 -22.90
CA VAL A 154 4.92 -21.51 -23.79
C VAL A 154 3.70 -21.07 -22.99
N ILE A 155 3.01 -20.06 -23.48
CA ILE A 155 1.76 -19.57 -22.88
C ILE A 155 0.59 -20.02 -23.77
N GLY A 156 -0.36 -20.75 -23.19
CA GLY A 156 -1.52 -21.29 -23.92
C GLY A 156 -1.13 -22.27 -25.04
N ASP A 157 -1.94 -22.32 -26.10
CA ASP A 157 -1.75 -23.24 -27.24
C ASP A 157 -0.68 -22.76 -28.25
N ASN A 158 0.52 -22.43 -27.76
CA ASN A 158 1.72 -22.02 -28.53
C ASN A 158 1.91 -20.52 -28.83
N ILE A 159 1.61 -19.63 -27.89
CA ILE A 159 2.21 -18.29 -27.91
C ILE A 159 3.65 -18.45 -27.39
N LYS A 160 4.62 -18.44 -28.32
CA LYS A 160 6.06 -18.39 -28.02
C LYS A 160 6.49 -16.97 -27.69
#